data_AF-A0A7S0DVE4-F1
#
_entry.id   AF-A0A7S0DVE4-F1
#
_cell.length_a   1.000
_cell.length_b   1.000
_cell.length_c   1.000
_cell.angle_alpha   90.00
_cell.angle_beta   90.00
_cell.angle_gamma   90.00
#
_symmetry.space_group_name_H-M   'P 1'
#
loop_
_entity.id
_entity.type
_entity.pdbx_description
1 polymer ?
#
loop_
_entity_poly.entity_id
_entity_poly.type
_entity_poly.pdbx_seq_one_letter_code
_entity_poly.pdbx_strand_id
1 'polypeptide(L)'
;MMKKLCLFAAAVASAAAFAPGLPSAQRVPSKASVTNLHMGKNIYQKKDIIKQVSEDLASSQFIFSTEMKQITVPQIRELRWSLPEDSKASCIKNRLLKRATAGTEWEVVNDAAKGSDNLWVFVGSDIKGTIKAFKAWAKKEKKSGAKVGVLEGRVYDEKGVDAIGDLPSKEELYAQIAGCVKAVPTKLATVVKEVPTKS
;
A
#
# COMPACT_ATOMS: atom_id res chain seq x y z
N MET A 1 -21.87 25.81 94.79
CA MET A 1 -22.65 26.87 94.10
C MET A 1 -23.14 26.25 92.79
N MET A 2 -24.42 25.92 92.54
CA MET A 2 -25.64 26.76 92.56
C MET A 2 -25.49 27.98 91.63
N LYS A 3 -26.38 28.24 90.65
CA LYS A 3 -27.63 27.55 90.24
C LYS A 3 -28.18 28.18 88.93
N LYS A 4 -29.03 27.46 88.17
CA LYS A 4 -29.96 27.99 87.12
C LYS A 4 -29.31 28.51 85.83
N LEU A 5 -29.94 28.60 84.64
CA LEU A 5 -31.19 28.09 84.02
C LEU A 5 -30.91 28.04 82.48
N CYS A 6 -31.69 27.46 81.55
CA CYS A 6 -32.97 26.74 81.57
C CYS A 6 -33.02 25.72 80.39
N LEU A 7 -34.12 24.98 80.28
CA LEU A 7 -34.62 24.36 79.03
C LEU A 7 -36.00 24.97 78.69
N PHE A 8 -36.56 24.56 77.53
CA PHE A 8 -37.98 24.62 77.10
C PHE A 8 -38.55 25.90 76.45
N ALA A 9 -38.64 25.86 75.12
CA ALA A 9 -39.84 26.06 74.29
C ALA A 9 -39.51 25.46 72.89
N ALA A 10 -40.16 24.46 72.30
CA ALA A 10 -41.57 24.09 72.12
C ALA A 10 -42.32 24.87 71.01
N ALA A 11 -42.50 24.20 69.86
CA ALA A 11 -43.64 24.33 68.92
C ALA A 11 -43.74 25.64 68.07
N VAL A 12 -44.35 25.69 66.86
CA VAL A 12 -44.87 24.70 65.89
C VAL A 12 -45.12 25.39 64.52
N ALA A 13 -45.27 24.60 63.44
CA ALA A 13 -45.94 24.92 62.15
C ALA A 13 -45.29 25.81 61.07
N SER A 14 -45.00 25.12 59.95
CA SER A 14 -45.52 25.39 58.59
C SER A 14 -45.00 26.56 57.74
N ALA A 15 -44.19 26.21 56.74
CA ALA A 15 -44.26 26.77 55.39
C ALA A 15 -43.76 25.74 54.36
N ALA A 16 -44.62 24.82 53.93
CA ALA A 16 -44.31 23.89 52.84
C ALA A 16 -44.47 24.63 51.49
N ALA A 17 -43.35 25.01 50.87
CA ALA A 17 -43.32 25.61 49.54
C ALA A 17 -42.64 24.66 48.53
N PHE A 18 -43.48 23.79 47.98
CA PHE A 18 -43.32 23.03 46.75
C PHE A 18 -42.41 23.70 45.70
N ALA A 19 -41.28 23.05 45.37
CA ALA A 19 -40.48 23.33 44.18
C ALA A 19 -40.38 22.04 43.34
N PRO A 20 -40.76 22.06 42.04
CA PRO A 20 -40.83 20.84 41.22
C PRO A 20 -39.46 20.36 40.75
N GLY A 21 -39.37 19.06 40.42
CA GLY A 21 -38.12 18.44 39.99
C GLY A 21 -37.79 18.56 38.50
N LEU A 22 -36.65 17.95 38.16
CA LEU A 22 -35.97 17.81 36.85
C LEU A 22 -35.17 19.03 36.34
N PRO A 23 -34.11 18.80 35.52
CA PRO A 23 -33.64 17.51 34.99
C PRO A 23 -32.26 17.07 35.52
N SER A 24 -32.03 15.76 35.48
CA SER A 24 -30.69 15.18 35.48
C SER A 24 -29.98 15.44 34.15
N ALA A 25 -28.65 15.30 34.16
CA ALA A 25 -27.74 15.37 33.02
C ALA A 25 -27.42 16.77 32.45
N GLN A 26 -26.26 17.29 32.87
CA GLN A 26 -25.12 17.44 31.95
C GLN A 26 -23.83 17.09 32.70
N ARG A 27 -23.30 15.88 32.48
CA ARG A 27 -21.86 15.67 32.70
C ARG A 27 -21.17 16.48 31.63
N VAL A 28 -20.56 17.61 31.99
CA VAL A 28 -19.56 18.23 31.13
C VAL A 28 -18.53 17.16 30.78
N PRO A 29 -18.28 16.87 29.49
CA PRO A 29 -17.20 15.96 29.15
C PRO A 29 -15.92 16.59 29.67
N SER A 30 -15.31 15.94 30.66
CA SER A 30 -13.97 16.29 31.09
C SER A 30 -13.09 16.32 29.84
N LYS A 31 -12.17 17.28 29.78
CA LYS A 31 -11.18 17.37 28.70
C LYS A 31 -10.24 16.18 28.78
N ALA A 32 -10.71 15.01 28.34
CA ALA A 32 -9.87 13.93 27.89
C ALA A 32 -8.97 14.53 26.82
N SER A 33 -7.68 14.58 27.13
CA SER A 33 -6.69 15.30 26.36
C SER A 33 -6.75 14.85 24.90
N VAL A 34 -7.07 15.78 23.99
CA VAL A 34 -7.06 15.57 22.53
C VAL A 34 -5.60 15.57 22.04
N THR A 35 -4.77 14.78 22.70
CA THR A 35 -3.36 14.54 22.41
C THR A 35 -3.26 13.32 21.51
N ASN A 36 -3.74 13.49 20.27
CA ASN A 36 -3.26 12.80 19.07
C ASN A 36 -3.98 13.32 17.81
N LEU A 37 -4.10 14.65 17.69
CA LEU A 37 -4.28 15.30 16.39
C LEU A 37 -3.02 15.10 15.53
N HIS A 38 -2.91 13.90 14.96
CA HIS A 38 -2.00 13.62 13.86
C HIS A 38 -2.37 14.60 12.75
N MET A 39 -1.47 15.55 12.45
CA MET A 39 -1.70 16.61 11.48
C MET A 39 -2.06 16.00 10.12
N GLY A 40 -3.36 15.93 9.81
CA GLY A 40 -3.85 15.31 8.59
C GLY A 40 -3.43 16.15 7.41
N LYS A 41 -2.67 15.57 6.46
CA LYS A 41 -2.16 16.27 5.27
C LYS A 41 -3.23 17.19 4.65
N ASN A 42 -2.89 18.44 4.36
CA ASN A 42 -3.82 19.43 3.83
C ASN A 42 -4.38 18.95 2.47
N ILE A 43 -5.54 19.47 2.04
CA ILE A 43 -6.18 19.13 0.76
C ILE A 43 -5.22 19.42 -0.41
N TYR A 44 -4.47 20.52 -0.35
CA TYR A 44 -3.41 20.84 -1.31
C TYR A 44 -2.34 19.73 -1.37
N GLN A 45 -1.69 19.43 -0.25
CA GLN A 45 -0.69 18.34 -0.15
C GLN A 45 -1.21 16.98 -0.65
N LYS A 46 -2.50 16.67 -0.45
CA LYS A 46 -3.12 15.45 -0.98
C LYS A 46 -3.26 15.49 -2.50
N LYS A 47 -3.60 16.64 -3.10
CA LYS A 47 -3.62 16.83 -4.55
C LYS A 47 -2.21 16.71 -5.13
N ASP A 48 -1.20 17.28 -4.48
CA ASP A 48 0.19 17.21 -4.94
C ASP A 48 0.72 15.77 -4.91
N ILE A 49 0.40 14.99 -3.87
CA ILE A 49 0.71 13.56 -3.82
C ILE A 49 -0.04 12.79 -4.92
N ILE A 50 -1.29 13.12 -5.22
CA ILE A 50 -2.03 12.47 -6.31
C ILE A 50 -1.36 12.74 -7.66
N LYS A 51 -0.88 13.97 -7.91
CA LYS A 51 -0.12 14.33 -9.12
C LYS A 51 1.19 13.53 -9.24
N GLN A 52 2.00 13.53 -8.18
CA GLN A 52 3.24 12.76 -8.13
C GLN A 52 3.00 11.26 -8.38
N VAL A 53 1.93 10.71 -7.82
CA VAL A 53 1.57 9.31 -8.06
C VAL A 53 1.08 9.09 -9.49
N SER A 54 0.35 10.02 -10.12
CA SER A 54 0.00 9.89 -11.54
C SER A 54 1.20 10.01 -12.47
N GLU A 55 2.22 10.81 -12.12
CA GLU A 55 3.49 10.91 -12.84
C GLU A 55 4.32 9.60 -12.70
N ASP A 56 4.38 9.05 -11.48
CA ASP A 56 5.00 7.73 -11.21
C ASP A 56 4.26 6.60 -11.95
N LEU A 57 2.93 6.64 -12.01
CA LEU A 57 2.10 5.67 -12.75
C LEU A 57 2.29 5.76 -14.27
N ALA A 58 2.44 6.97 -14.83
CA ALA A 58 2.62 7.18 -16.26
C ALA A 58 4.01 6.77 -16.77
N SER A 59 5.02 6.78 -15.89
CA SER A 59 6.40 6.36 -16.18
C SER A 59 6.66 4.88 -15.90
N SER A 60 5.83 4.21 -15.10
CA SER A 60 5.96 2.79 -14.78
C SER A 60 5.25 1.87 -15.77
N GLN A 61 5.92 0.79 -16.18
CA GLN A 61 5.34 -0.30 -16.97
C GLN A 61 4.79 -1.44 -16.09
N PHE A 62 5.34 -1.59 -14.87
CA PHE A 62 4.94 -2.61 -13.91
C PHE A 62 4.83 -2.01 -12.50
N ILE A 63 3.87 -2.50 -11.73
CA ILE A 63 3.63 -2.05 -10.35
C ILE A 63 3.42 -3.28 -9.48
N PHE A 64 4.00 -3.32 -8.29
CA PHE A 64 3.67 -4.36 -7.31
C PHE A 64 3.54 -3.83 -5.89
N SER A 65 2.82 -4.61 -5.07
CA SER A 65 2.45 -4.29 -3.71
C SER A 65 3.03 -5.30 -2.72
N THR A 66 3.68 -4.80 -1.68
CA THR A 66 4.23 -5.59 -0.56
C THR A 66 3.68 -5.07 0.76
N GLU A 67 3.31 -5.95 1.70
CA GLU A 67 2.77 -5.54 3.01
C GLU A 67 3.88 -5.04 3.95
N MET A 68 3.67 -3.89 4.60
CA MET A 68 4.69 -3.26 5.45
C MET A 68 4.63 -3.62 6.93
N LYS A 69 3.63 -4.38 7.39
CA LYS A 69 3.29 -4.53 8.83
C LYS A 69 4.43 -5.03 9.74
N GLN A 70 5.46 -5.65 9.19
CA GLN A 70 6.60 -6.21 9.94
C GLN A 70 7.97 -5.68 9.48
N ILE A 71 7.99 -4.63 8.64
CA ILE A 71 9.22 -4.06 8.07
C ILE A 71 9.61 -2.81 8.85
N THR A 72 10.88 -2.69 9.23
CA THR A 72 11.39 -1.49 9.92
C THR A 72 11.92 -0.44 8.94
N VAL A 73 11.99 0.83 9.35
CA VAL A 73 12.48 1.94 8.51
C VAL A 73 13.86 1.69 7.87
N PRO A 74 14.91 1.17 8.56
CA PRO A 74 16.17 0.85 7.90
C PRO A 74 16.03 -0.21 6.79
N GLN A 75 15.17 -1.21 6.97
CA GLN A 75 14.94 -2.26 5.97
C GLN A 75 14.26 -1.72 4.70
N ILE A 76 13.37 -0.72 4.85
CA ILE A 76 12.79 0.00 3.70
C ILE A 76 13.84 0.91 3.03
N ARG A 77 14.79 1.47 3.80
CA ARG A 77 15.90 2.26 3.25
C ARG A 77 16.86 1.38 2.45
N GLU A 78 17.21 0.20 2.95
CA GLU A 78 17.99 -0.81 2.23
C GLU A 78 17.27 -1.27 0.96
N LEU A 79 15.95 -1.51 1.01
CA LEU A 79 15.17 -1.81 -0.18
C LEU A 79 15.31 -0.69 -1.23
N ARG A 80 15.10 0.57 -0.84
CA ARG A 80 15.27 1.75 -1.75
C ARG A 80 16.68 1.90 -2.32
N TRP A 81 17.71 1.43 -1.63
CA TRP A 81 19.08 1.44 -2.13
C TRP A 81 19.43 0.22 -3.00
N SER A 82 18.73 -0.89 -2.83
CA SER A 82 18.90 -2.10 -3.66
C SER A 82 18.14 -2.04 -4.99
N LEU A 83 17.19 -1.11 -5.10
CA LEU A 83 16.36 -0.89 -6.28
C LEU A 83 17.12 -0.07 -7.35
N PRO A 84 17.01 -0.43 -8.65
CA PRO A 84 17.58 0.38 -9.73
C PRO A 84 16.91 1.76 -9.83
N GLU A 85 17.62 2.74 -10.42
CA GLU A 85 17.18 4.15 -10.51
C GLU A 85 15.81 4.31 -11.20
N ASP A 86 15.52 3.44 -12.18
CA ASP A 86 14.24 3.32 -12.89
C ASP A 86 13.06 2.81 -12.05
N SER A 87 13.26 2.58 -10.74
CA SER A 87 12.23 2.02 -9.86
C SER A 87 12.09 2.77 -8.54
N LYS A 88 10.84 3.00 -8.11
CA LYS A 88 10.50 3.91 -7.02
C LYS A 88 9.58 3.24 -6.00
N ALA A 89 10.05 3.11 -4.75
CA ALA A 89 9.29 2.49 -3.66
C ALA A 89 8.66 3.54 -2.72
N SER A 90 7.34 3.73 -2.86
CA SER A 90 6.54 4.78 -2.19
C SER A 90 5.40 4.20 -1.36
N CYS A 91 5.28 4.68 -0.11
CA CYS A 91 4.20 4.29 0.80
C CYS A 91 2.97 5.17 0.56
N ILE A 92 1.97 4.67 -0.17
CA ILE A 92 0.79 5.45 -0.62
C ILE A 92 -0.48 4.86 0.00
N LYS A 93 -1.33 5.72 0.58
CA LYS A 93 -2.64 5.30 1.09
C LYS A 93 -3.55 4.88 -0.06
N ASN A 94 -4.20 3.71 0.05
CA ASN A 94 -5.05 3.15 -1.01
C ASN A 94 -6.16 4.10 -1.47
N ARG A 95 -6.70 4.97 -0.59
CA ARG A 95 -7.68 6.00 -0.97
C ARG A 95 -7.11 7.11 -1.87
N LEU A 96 -5.81 7.39 -1.79
CA LEU A 96 -5.12 8.30 -2.71
C LEU A 96 -4.82 7.59 -4.03
N LEU A 97 -4.38 6.32 -3.98
CA LEU A 97 -4.17 5.50 -5.17
C LEU A 97 -5.47 5.39 -6.00
N LYS A 98 -6.61 5.06 -5.37
CA LYS A 98 -7.96 5.06 -5.96
C LYS A 98 -8.42 6.40 -6.56
N ARG A 99 -7.68 7.49 -6.34
CA ARG A 99 -7.93 8.81 -6.95
C ARG A 99 -6.91 9.19 -8.01
N ALA A 100 -5.73 8.58 -8.01
CA ALA A 100 -4.73 8.70 -9.06
C ALA A 100 -4.98 7.71 -10.23
N THR A 101 -5.53 6.53 -9.94
CA THR A 101 -5.82 5.49 -10.95
C THR A 101 -7.18 5.67 -11.64
N ALA A 102 -8.10 6.45 -11.07
CA ALA A 102 -9.45 6.65 -11.63
C ALA A 102 -9.39 7.29 -13.03
N GLY A 103 -9.99 6.64 -14.03
CA GLY A 103 -9.92 7.03 -15.43
C GLY A 103 -8.63 6.61 -16.16
N THR A 104 -7.84 5.69 -15.61
CA THR A 104 -6.64 5.13 -16.26
C THR A 104 -6.69 3.60 -16.33
N GLU A 105 -5.86 2.99 -17.18
CA GLU A 105 -5.74 1.53 -17.32
C GLU A 105 -5.35 0.81 -16.01
N TRP A 106 -4.84 1.57 -15.04
CA TRP A 106 -4.46 1.12 -13.70
C TRP A 106 -5.62 1.02 -12.71
N GLU A 107 -6.89 1.21 -13.12
CA GLU A 107 -8.04 1.03 -12.21
C GLU A 107 -8.08 -0.36 -11.56
N VAL A 108 -7.60 -1.40 -12.23
CA VAL A 108 -7.57 -2.79 -11.71
C VAL A 108 -6.66 -2.94 -10.48
N VAL A 109 -5.71 -2.02 -10.28
CA VAL A 109 -4.89 -1.92 -9.05
C VAL A 109 -5.75 -1.67 -7.81
N ASN A 110 -6.94 -1.07 -7.97
CA ASN A 110 -7.83 -0.71 -6.85
C ASN A 110 -8.48 -1.92 -6.16
N ASP A 111 -8.58 -3.05 -6.85
CA ASP A 111 -9.11 -4.31 -6.34
C ASP A 111 -8.00 -5.22 -5.78
N ALA A 112 -6.79 -5.08 -6.32
CA ALA A 112 -5.56 -5.61 -5.75
C ALA A 112 -5.18 -4.93 -4.41
N ALA A 113 -5.51 -3.64 -4.24
CA ALA A 113 -5.19 -2.81 -3.07
C ALA A 113 -6.01 -3.15 -1.80
N LYS A 114 -6.01 -4.42 -1.39
CA LYS A 114 -6.60 -4.90 -0.13
C LYS A 114 -5.54 -4.88 0.98
N GLY A 115 -5.90 -4.36 2.16
CA GLY A 115 -4.97 -4.13 3.29
C GLY A 115 -4.65 -2.65 3.52
N SER A 116 -4.36 -2.28 4.77
CA SER A 116 -4.15 -0.89 5.21
C SER A 116 -2.76 -0.32 4.88
N ASP A 117 -1.75 -1.20 4.80
CA ASP A 117 -0.33 -0.82 4.93
C ASP A 117 0.51 -1.44 3.80
N ASN A 118 0.22 -1.01 2.57
CA ASN A 118 0.89 -1.48 1.37
C ASN A 118 2.03 -0.52 0.95
N LEU A 119 3.21 -1.08 0.70
CA LEU A 119 4.29 -0.44 -0.05
C LEU A 119 4.02 -0.67 -1.54
N TRP A 120 4.00 0.41 -2.33
CA TRP A 120 3.91 0.32 -3.77
C TRP A 120 5.29 0.54 -4.37
N VAL A 121 5.70 -0.38 -5.24
CA VAL A 121 6.93 -0.25 -6.04
C VAL A 121 6.50 -0.04 -7.48
N PHE A 122 6.83 1.14 -8.01
CA PHE A 122 6.66 1.52 -9.41
C PHE A 122 7.93 1.13 -10.15
N VAL A 123 7.80 0.50 -11.32
CA VAL A 123 8.91 -0.02 -12.10
C VAL A 123 8.81 0.48 -13.53
N GLY A 124 9.81 1.26 -13.96
CA GLY A 124 9.99 1.71 -15.34
C GLY A 124 10.54 0.60 -16.22
N SER A 125 11.75 0.79 -16.75
CA SER A 125 12.32 -0.09 -17.78
C SER A 125 12.62 -1.51 -17.29
N ASP A 126 13.13 -1.62 -16.06
CA ASP A 126 13.89 -2.78 -15.59
C ASP A 126 13.11 -3.67 -14.61
N ILE A 127 12.09 -4.33 -15.15
CA ILE A 127 11.23 -5.28 -14.44
C ILE A 127 12.07 -6.42 -13.80
N LYS A 128 12.93 -7.08 -14.60
CA LYS A 128 13.79 -8.19 -14.14
C LYS A 128 14.78 -7.76 -13.05
N GLY A 129 15.44 -6.61 -13.22
CA GLY A 129 16.40 -6.08 -12.25
C GLY A 129 15.73 -5.78 -10.90
N THR A 130 14.59 -5.10 -10.97
CA THR A 130 13.77 -4.76 -9.81
C THR A 130 13.27 -5.99 -9.06
N ILE A 131 12.71 -6.99 -9.75
CA ILE A 131 12.20 -8.19 -9.09
C ILE A 131 13.35 -9.05 -8.54
N LYS A 132 14.52 -9.10 -9.18
CA LYS A 132 15.71 -9.78 -8.62
C LYS A 132 16.21 -9.10 -7.34
N ALA A 133 16.30 -7.76 -7.32
CA ALA A 133 16.64 -7.00 -6.14
C ALA A 133 15.63 -7.25 -5.00
N PHE A 134 14.33 -7.22 -5.32
CA PHE A 134 13.26 -7.52 -4.38
C PHE A 134 13.31 -8.96 -3.84
N LYS A 135 13.48 -9.98 -4.71
CA LYS A 135 13.67 -11.39 -4.31
C LYS A 135 14.90 -11.56 -3.41
N ALA A 136 16.00 -10.84 -3.68
CA ALA A 136 17.20 -10.87 -2.85
C ALA A 136 17.00 -10.22 -1.48
N TRP A 137 16.32 -9.06 -1.43
CA TRP A 137 15.92 -8.39 -0.19
C TRP A 137 14.97 -9.25 0.65
N ALA A 138 13.92 -9.82 0.05
CA ALA A 138 12.96 -10.69 0.73
C ALA A 138 13.62 -11.95 1.33
N LYS A 139 14.61 -12.54 0.63
CA LYS A 139 15.41 -13.65 1.15
C LYS A 139 16.29 -13.27 2.36
N LYS A 140 16.88 -12.08 2.36
CA LYS A 140 17.66 -11.56 3.51
C LYS A 140 16.77 -11.36 4.73
N GLU A 141 15.61 -10.75 4.52
CA GLU A 141 14.67 -10.35 5.57
C GLU A 141 13.76 -11.47 6.09
N LYS A 142 13.60 -12.56 5.34
CA LYS A 142 12.65 -13.66 5.63
C LYS A 142 11.22 -13.17 5.89
N LYS A 143 10.82 -12.08 5.23
CA LYS A 143 9.51 -11.43 5.39
C LYS A 143 8.73 -11.41 4.07
N SER A 144 7.42 -11.19 4.20
CA SER A 144 6.37 -11.25 3.17
C SER A 144 6.82 -10.98 1.73
N GLY A 145 6.48 -11.91 0.84
CA GLY A 145 6.61 -11.73 -0.61
C GLY A 145 5.74 -10.59 -1.15
N ALA A 146 5.87 -10.33 -2.45
CA ALA A 146 5.01 -9.39 -3.15
C ALA A 146 3.62 -10.02 -3.26
N LYS A 147 2.62 -9.39 -2.65
CA LYS A 147 1.25 -9.95 -2.56
C LYS A 147 0.54 -9.93 -3.91
N VAL A 148 0.67 -8.82 -4.62
CA VAL A 148 -0.02 -8.61 -5.90
C VAL A 148 0.84 -7.71 -6.78
N GLY A 149 1.03 -8.10 -8.03
CA GLY A 149 1.56 -7.26 -9.11
C GLY A 149 0.46 -6.89 -10.10
N VAL A 150 0.65 -5.78 -10.81
CA VAL A 150 -0.16 -5.38 -11.96
C VAL A 150 0.78 -4.99 -13.09
N LEU A 151 0.62 -5.68 -14.22
CA LEU A 151 1.35 -5.43 -15.47
C LEU A 151 0.30 -5.16 -16.54
N GLU A 152 0.34 -3.98 -17.18
CA GLU A 152 -0.50 -3.65 -18.34
C GLU A 152 -2.00 -3.98 -18.12
N GLY A 153 -2.56 -3.52 -17.01
CA GLY A 153 -3.96 -3.75 -16.61
C GLY A 153 -4.31 -5.17 -16.14
N ARG A 154 -3.38 -6.13 -16.15
CA ARG A 154 -3.59 -7.50 -15.65
C ARG A 154 -3.06 -7.67 -14.24
N VAL A 155 -3.86 -8.27 -13.36
CA VAL A 155 -3.51 -8.57 -11.97
C VAL A 155 -2.83 -9.94 -11.89
N TYR A 156 -1.68 -9.98 -11.19
CA TYR A 156 -0.87 -11.17 -10.94
C TYR A 156 -0.74 -11.40 -9.44
N ASP A 157 -1.09 -12.61 -9.00
CA ASP A 157 -0.88 -13.09 -7.63
C ASP A 157 0.63 -13.34 -7.35
N GLU A 158 1.01 -13.68 -6.11
CA GLU A 158 2.43 -13.81 -5.69
C GLU A 158 3.27 -14.66 -6.67
N LYS A 159 2.74 -15.82 -7.08
CA LYS A 159 3.36 -16.75 -8.04
C LYS A 159 3.51 -16.16 -9.44
N GLY A 160 2.59 -15.28 -9.83
CA GLY A 160 2.64 -14.56 -11.10
C GLY A 160 3.74 -13.49 -11.09
N VAL A 161 3.91 -12.78 -9.97
CA VAL A 161 5.02 -11.83 -9.78
C VAL A 161 6.37 -12.55 -9.80
N ASP A 162 6.46 -13.73 -9.19
CA ASP A 162 7.67 -14.56 -9.24
C ASP A 162 8.01 -14.97 -10.68
N ALA A 163 7.02 -15.41 -11.48
CA ALA A 163 7.21 -15.76 -12.89
C ALA A 163 7.62 -14.55 -13.75
N ILE A 164 7.06 -13.36 -13.50
CA ILE A 164 7.49 -12.10 -14.14
C ILE A 164 8.95 -11.77 -13.78
N GLY A 165 9.40 -12.14 -12.57
CA GLY A 165 10.81 -12.00 -12.17
C GLY A 165 11.79 -12.94 -12.86
N ASP A 166 11.29 -14.02 -13.46
CA ASP A 166 12.10 -15.02 -14.15
C ASP A 166 12.15 -14.78 -15.67
N LEU A 167 11.42 -13.77 -16.18
CA LEU A 167 11.52 -13.32 -17.58
C LEU A 167 12.95 -12.83 -17.93
N PRO A 168 13.39 -13.04 -19.19
CA PRO A 168 14.64 -12.46 -19.68
C PRO A 168 14.63 -10.92 -19.68
N SER A 169 15.82 -10.30 -19.75
CA SER A 169 15.93 -8.84 -19.92
C SER A 169 15.38 -8.45 -21.30
N LYS A 170 15.07 -7.16 -21.53
CA LYS A 170 14.53 -6.71 -22.83
C LYS A 170 15.39 -7.16 -24.02
N GLU A 171 16.71 -7.04 -23.90
CA GLU A 171 17.67 -7.50 -24.91
C GLU A 171 17.69 -9.02 -25.08
N GLU A 172 17.73 -9.79 -23.98
CA GLU A 172 17.66 -11.25 -24.01
C GLU A 172 16.34 -11.74 -24.63
N LEU A 173 15.23 -11.05 -24.36
CA LEU A 173 13.88 -11.39 -24.83
C LEU A 173 13.74 -11.08 -26.32
N TYR A 174 14.28 -9.96 -26.79
CA TYR A 174 14.43 -9.69 -28.24
C TYR A 174 15.37 -10.71 -28.91
N ALA A 175 16.47 -11.10 -28.28
CA ALA A 175 17.38 -12.12 -28.81
C ALA A 175 16.71 -13.50 -28.90
N GLN A 176 15.87 -13.88 -27.94
CA GLN A 176 15.05 -15.10 -27.98
C GLN A 176 14.01 -15.04 -29.11
N ILE A 177 13.28 -13.93 -29.26
CA ILE A 177 12.33 -13.75 -30.38
C ILE A 177 13.05 -13.84 -31.72
N ALA A 178 14.15 -13.12 -31.91
CA ALA A 178 14.96 -13.17 -33.12
C ALA A 178 15.55 -14.57 -33.37
N GLY A 179 15.94 -15.28 -32.31
CA GLY A 179 16.38 -16.68 -32.36
C GLY A 179 15.27 -17.62 -32.81
N CYS A 180 14.06 -17.50 -32.27
CA CYS A 180 12.89 -18.27 -32.69
C CYS A 180 12.50 -17.99 -34.15
N VAL A 181 12.48 -16.72 -34.56
CA VAL A 181 12.20 -16.30 -35.95
C VAL A 181 13.24 -16.86 -36.93
N LYS A 182 14.53 -16.89 -36.57
CA LYS A 182 15.58 -17.53 -37.37
C LYS A 182 15.49 -19.07 -37.34
N ALA A 183 15.09 -19.66 -36.21
CA ALA A 183 15.03 -21.11 -36.05
C ALA A 183 14.02 -21.79 -36.98
N VAL A 184 12.90 -21.16 -37.31
CA VAL A 184 11.88 -21.72 -38.22
C VAL A 184 12.44 -21.99 -39.63
N PRO A 185 12.94 -20.98 -40.40
CA PRO A 185 13.51 -21.22 -41.72
C PRO A 185 14.79 -22.06 -41.67
N THR A 186 15.62 -21.95 -40.62
CA THR A 186 16.80 -22.82 -40.47
C THR A 186 16.40 -24.28 -40.32
N LYS A 187 15.40 -24.61 -39.50
CA LYS A 187 14.89 -25.98 -39.35
C LYS A 187 14.30 -26.52 -40.66
N LEU A 188 13.54 -25.71 -41.40
CA LEU A 188 13.01 -26.11 -42.70
C LEU A 188 14.14 -26.39 -43.71
N ALA A 189 15.15 -25.52 -43.79
CA ALA A 189 16.31 -25.72 -44.66
C ALA A 189 17.12 -26.98 -44.29
N THR A 190 17.31 -27.25 -42.99
CA THR A 190 17.95 -28.48 -42.52
C THR A 190 17.14 -29.71 -42.89
N VAL A 191 15.83 -29.73 -42.64
CA VAL A 191 14.96 -30.87 -43.01
C VAL A 191 14.97 -31.12 -44.53
N VAL A 192 14.88 -30.08 -45.36
CA VAL A 192 14.97 -30.21 -46.83
C VAL A 192 16.33 -30.74 -47.28
N LYS A 193 17.41 -30.40 -46.56
CA LYS A 193 18.77 -30.91 -46.83
C LYS A 193 19.02 -32.33 -46.29
N GLU A 194 18.29 -32.74 -45.25
CA GLU A 194 18.35 -34.08 -44.64
C GLU A 194 17.52 -35.12 -45.40
N VAL A 195 16.53 -34.71 -46.20
CA VAL A 195 15.93 -35.60 -47.21
C VAL A 195 17.02 -35.98 -48.20
N PRO A 196 17.44 -37.25 -48.28
CA PRO A 196 18.54 -37.63 -49.15
C PRO A 196 18.09 -37.52 -50.60
N THR A 197 18.70 -36.60 -51.35
CA THR A 197 18.70 -36.61 -52.83
C THR A 197 19.45 -37.86 -53.29
N LYS A 198 18.74 -38.99 -53.29
CA LYS A 198 19.26 -40.32 -53.59
C LYS A 198 18.86 -40.73 -55.00
N SER A 199 19.58 -40.17 -55.97
CA SER A 199 19.57 -40.53 -57.39
C SER A 199 20.88 -40.08 -58.02
#